data_AF-A0A7C2E6N2-F1
#
_entry.id   AF-A0A7C2E6N2-F1
#
_cell.length_a   1.000
_cell.length_b   1.000
_cell.length_c   1.000
_cell.angle_alpha   90.00
_cell.angle_beta   90.00
_cell.angle_gamma   90.00
#
_symmetry.space_group_name_H-M   'P 1'
#
loop_
_entity.id
_entity.type
_entity.pdbx_description
1 polymer ?
#
loop_
_entity_poly.entity_id
_entity_poly.type
_entity_poly.pdbx_seq_one_letter_code
_entity_poly.pdbx_strand_id
1 'polypeptide(L)'
;MATWATLIDWITGARAAEGVVRETAMEDYLSRPLPNEHLYFWIRPIDNSRLKAQAAPEASRACVRSILASLLAVLLLVAALAPFAYNLLAGYEIRALEAELERLREEQALLEKQESELLSPARLAALAELGRYLDPEPAHLVPLAPAPDGAVAMNR
;
A
#
# COMPACT_ATOMS: atom_id res chain seq x y z
N MET A 1 6.40 -16.00 -13.48
CA MET A 1 5.61 -14.86 -12.98
C MET A 1 4.72 -14.41 -14.12
N ALA A 2 3.41 -14.67 -14.06
CA ALA A 2 2.47 -14.20 -15.09
C ALA A 2 2.22 -12.71 -14.87
N THR A 3 2.71 -11.89 -15.78
CA THR A 3 2.57 -10.42 -15.75
C THR A 3 1.19 -10.01 -16.25
N TRP A 4 0.69 -8.87 -15.78
CA TRP A 4 -0.60 -8.28 -16.18
C TRP A 4 -0.84 -8.25 -17.71
N ALA A 5 0.23 -8.13 -18.50
CA ALA A 5 0.17 -8.17 -19.95
C ALA A 5 -0.38 -9.50 -20.51
N THR A 6 -0.04 -10.65 -19.92
CA THR A 6 -0.50 -11.96 -20.42
C THR A 6 -1.99 -12.20 -20.14
N LEU A 7 -2.53 -11.59 -19.07
CA LEU A 7 -3.94 -11.69 -18.73
C LEU A 7 -4.80 -10.83 -19.68
N ILE A 8 -4.31 -9.64 -20.05
CA ILE A 8 -4.98 -8.75 -21.00
C ILE A 8 -4.97 -9.36 -22.39
N ASP A 9 -3.84 -9.90 -22.84
CA ASP A 9 -3.71 -10.52 -24.16
C ASP A 9 -4.61 -11.75 -24.32
N TRP A 10 -4.82 -12.54 -23.25
CA TRP A 10 -5.80 -13.64 -23.28
C TRP A 10 -7.25 -13.15 -23.42
N ILE A 11 -7.60 -12.03 -22.79
CA ILE A 11 -8.95 -11.45 -22.86
C ILE A 11 -9.22 -10.82 -24.22
N THR A 12 -8.20 -10.24 -24.87
CA THR A 12 -8.35 -9.56 -26.18
C THR A 12 -8.02 -10.45 -27.38
N GLY A 13 -7.12 -11.42 -27.22
CA GLY A 13 -6.55 -12.24 -28.29
C GLY A 13 -7.51 -13.25 -28.93
N ALA A 14 -8.60 -13.60 -28.24
CA ALA A 14 -9.62 -14.52 -28.78
C ALA A 14 -10.41 -13.95 -29.98
N ARG A 15 -10.29 -12.64 -30.28
CA ARG A 15 -10.99 -11.99 -31.41
C ARG A 15 -10.16 -11.83 -32.69
N ALA A 16 -8.87 -12.15 -32.68
CA ALA A 16 -7.97 -11.89 -33.82
C ALA A 16 -7.77 -13.08 -34.77
N ALA A 17 -8.45 -14.22 -34.54
CA ALA A 17 -8.19 -15.48 -35.24
C ALA A 17 -9.15 -15.80 -36.41
N GLU A 18 -9.77 -14.80 -37.04
CA GLU A 18 -10.56 -15.00 -38.26
C GLU A 18 -10.08 -14.06 -39.36
N GLY A 19 -9.21 -14.57 -40.24
CA GLY A 19 -8.79 -13.80 -41.41
C GLY A 19 -7.49 -14.24 -42.08
N VAL A 20 -7.11 -15.52 -42.01
CA VAL A 20 -6.02 -16.04 -42.86
C VAL A 20 -6.64 -16.71 -44.07
N VAL A 21 -6.84 -15.93 -45.14
CA VAL A 21 -7.15 -16.47 -46.47
C VAL A 21 -5.90 -17.21 -46.95
N ARG A 22 -6.02 -18.53 -47.03
CA ARG A 22 -4.96 -19.42 -47.49
C ARG A 22 -4.98 -19.44 -49.01
N GLU A 23 -4.06 -18.72 -49.63
CA GLU A 23 -3.85 -18.71 -51.07
C GLU A 23 -3.21 -20.05 -51.48
N THR A 24 -4.00 -20.95 -52.05
CA THR A 24 -3.51 -22.23 -52.59
C THR A 24 -3.11 -22.05 -54.05
N ALA A 25 -1.82 -22.33 -54.32
CA ALA A 25 -1.25 -22.39 -55.66
C ALA A 25 -2.09 -23.30 -56.58
N MET A 26 -2.49 -22.74 -57.72
CA MET A 26 -3.36 -23.37 -58.71
C MET A 26 -2.51 -24.28 -59.61
N GLU A 27 -2.34 -25.53 -59.19
CA GLU A 27 -1.95 -26.62 -60.08
C GLU A 27 -3.18 -27.15 -60.81
N ASP A 28 -3.04 -27.30 -62.12
CA ASP A 28 -4.05 -27.62 -63.12
C ASP A 28 -4.48 -29.10 -63.00
N TYR A 29 -5.28 -29.41 -61.97
CA TYR A 29 -5.97 -30.69 -61.86
C TYR A 29 -7.40 -30.50 -62.38
N LEU A 30 -7.74 -31.20 -63.46
CA LEU A 30 -9.11 -31.33 -63.95
C LEU A 30 -10.00 -31.89 -62.83
N SER A 31 -10.62 -30.99 -62.07
CA SER A 31 -11.53 -31.31 -60.99
C SER A 31 -12.72 -32.06 -61.56
N ARG A 32 -12.91 -33.30 -61.08
CA ARG A 32 -14.19 -34.01 -61.23
C ARG A 32 -15.28 -33.06 -60.73
N PRO A 33 -16.38 -32.85 -61.48
CA PRO A 33 -17.38 -31.90 -61.05
C PRO A 33 -17.86 -32.28 -59.65
N LEU A 34 -17.75 -31.34 -58.72
CA LEU A 34 -18.21 -31.60 -57.36
C LEU A 34 -19.74 -31.68 -57.41
N PRO A 35 -20.35 -32.58 -56.62
CA PRO A 35 -21.81 -32.60 -56.51
C PRO A 35 -22.27 -31.20 -56.08
N ASN A 36 -23.24 -30.64 -56.80
CA ASN A 36 -23.81 -29.29 -56.64
C ASN A 36 -23.05 -28.12 -57.29
N GLU A 37 -22.10 -28.36 -58.20
CA GLU A 37 -21.39 -27.28 -58.93
C GLU A 37 -22.29 -26.44 -59.87
N HIS A 38 -23.50 -26.94 -60.18
CA HIS A 38 -24.54 -26.20 -60.92
C HIS A 38 -25.48 -25.38 -60.03
N LEU A 39 -25.33 -25.42 -58.70
CA LEU A 39 -26.13 -24.62 -57.78
C LEU A 39 -25.55 -23.21 -57.69
N TYR A 40 -26.07 -22.33 -58.52
CA TYR A 40 -25.84 -20.90 -58.38
C TYR A 40 -26.61 -20.39 -57.15
N PHE A 41 -25.91 -20.09 -56.07
CA PHE A 41 -26.49 -19.37 -54.95
C PHE A 41 -26.75 -17.93 -55.37
N TRP A 42 -28.02 -17.61 -55.64
CA TRP A 42 -28.44 -16.24 -55.80
C TRP A 42 -28.44 -15.56 -54.43
N ILE A 43 -27.40 -14.78 -54.15
CA ILE A 43 -27.36 -13.91 -52.99
C ILE A 43 -28.19 -12.68 -53.33
N ARG A 44 -29.46 -12.65 -52.90
CA ARG A 44 -30.30 -11.46 -53.03
C ARG A 44 -29.67 -10.36 -52.17
N PRO A 45 -29.29 -9.19 -52.73
CA PRO A 45 -28.86 -8.07 -51.91
C PRO A 45 -30.07 -7.57 -51.12
N ILE A 46 -30.05 -7.81 -49.80
CA ILE A 46 -31.04 -7.25 -48.89
C ILE A 46 -30.59 -5.82 -48.57
N ASP A 47 -31.31 -4.83 -49.12
CA ASP A 47 -31.07 -3.44 -48.80
C ASP A 47 -31.61 -3.12 -47.39
N ASN A 48 -30.69 -3.04 -46.43
CA ASN A 48 -30.98 -2.72 -45.04
C ASN A 48 -30.89 -1.21 -44.74
N SER A 49 -30.75 -0.33 -45.75
CA SER A 49 -30.55 1.11 -45.58
C SER A 49 -31.67 1.82 -44.81
N ARG A 50 -32.87 1.23 -44.78
CA ARG A 50 -34.06 1.77 -44.09
C ARG A 50 -34.35 1.07 -42.76
N LEU A 51 -33.58 0.06 -42.38
CA LEU A 51 -33.76 -0.62 -41.11
C LEU A 51 -33.15 0.22 -39.99
N LYS A 52 -34.00 0.71 -39.11
CA LYS A 52 -33.57 1.29 -37.83
C LYS A 52 -33.58 0.19 -36.78
N ALA A 53 -32.48 0.03 -36.06
CA ALA A 53 -32.41 -0.88 -34.94
C ALA A 53 -33.57 -0.58 -33.97
N GLN A 54 -34.35 -1.60 -33.63
CA GLN A 54 -35.42 -1.46 -32.66
C GLN A 54 -34.79 -1.16 -31.30
N ALA A 55 -35.10 0.01 -30.75
CA ALA A 55 -34.64 0.35 -29.42
C ALA A 55 -35.29 -0.60 -28.42
N ALA A 56 -34.49 -1.50 -27.83
CA ALA A 56 -34.89 -2.40 -26.76
C ALA A 56 -34.41 -1.81 -25.42
N PRO A 57 -35.17 -0.89 -24.79
CA PRO A 57 -34.73 -0.20 -23.57
C PRO A 57 -34.56 -1.13 -22.37
N GLU A 58 -35.22 -2.29 -22.38
CA GLU A 58 -35.08 -3.30 -21.32
C GLU A 58 -33.72 -3.98 -21.36
N ALA A 59 -33.21 -4.29 -22.56
CA ALA A 59 -31.89 -4.89 -22.73
C ALA A 59 -30.76 -3.94 -22.30
N SER A 60 -30.88 -2.65 -22.63
CA SER A 60 -29.89 -1.65 -22.21
C SER A 60 -29.90 -1.45 -20.68
N ARG A 61 -31.09 -1.44 -20.06
CA ARG A 61 -31.22 -1.35 -18.59
C ARG A 61 -30.65 -2.57 -17.88
N ALA A 62 -30.88 -3.78 -18.42
CA ALA A 62 -30.33 -5.01 -17.86
C ALA A 62 -28.79 -5.02 -17.90
N CYS A 63 -28.20 -4.58 -19.03
CA CYS A 63 -26.74 -4.47 -19.18
C CYS A 63 -26.13 -3.44 -18.21
N VAL A 64 -26.74 -2.25 -18.09
CA VAL A 64 -26.27 -1.24 -17.14
C VAL A 64 -26.39 -1.73 -15.69
N ARG A 65 -27.48 -2.45 -15.37
CA ARG A 65 -27.68 -3.01 -14.03
C ARG A 65 -26.66 -4.08 -13.68
N SER A 66 -26.29 -4.96 -14.62
CA SER A 66 -25.27 -5.98 -14.37
C SER A 66 -23.88 -5.35 -14.20
N ILE A 67 -23.54 -4.34 -15.00
CA ILE A 67 -22.30 -3.58 -14.85
C ILE A 67 -22.24 -2.92 -13.47
N LEU A 68 -23.28 -2.19 -13.09
CA LEU A 68 -23.36 -1.54 -11.77
C LEU A 68 -23.29 -2.54 -10.62
N ALA A 69 -24.00 -3.67 -10.72
CA ALA A 69 -23.97 -4.71 -9.70
C ALA A 69 -22.56 -5.32 -9.56
N SER A 70 -21.87 -5.58 -10.67
CA SER A 70 -20.50 -6.10 -10.65
C SER A 70 -19.52 -5.08 -10.04
N LEU A 71 -19.64 -3.81 -10.40
CA LEU A 71 -18.79 -2.74 -9.86
C LEU A 71 -19.01 -2.59 -8.35
N LEU A 72 -20.27 -2.58 -7.92
CA LEU A 72 -20.63 -2.46 -6.52
C LEU A 72 -20.16 -3.66 -5.70
N ALA A 73 -20.23 -4.87 -6.26
CA ALA A 73 -19.69 -6.07 -5.61
C ALA A 73 -18.17 -5.97 -5.40
N VAL A 74 -17.42 -5.49 -6.41
CA VAL A 74 -15.97 -5.27 -6.29
C VAL A 74 -15.66 -4.20 -5.23
N LEU A 75 -16.38 -3.08 -5.23
CA LEU A 75 -16.20 -2.02 -4.24
C LEU A 75 -16.48 -2.49 -2.82
N LEU A 76 -17.54 -3.28 -2.61
CA LEU A 76 -17.84 -3.88 -1.31
C LEU A 76 -16.75 -4.84 -0.85
N LEU A 77 -16.21 -5.66 -1.77
CA LEU A 77 -15.11 -6.55 -1.45
C LEU A 77 -13.86 -5.79 -1.01
N VAL A 78 -13.49 -4.74 -1.74
CA VAL A 78 -12.36 -3.87 -1.38
C VAL A 78 -12.60 -3.18 -0.05
N ALA A 79 -13.80 -2.63 0.17
CA ALA A 79 -14.16 -1.98 1.42
C ALA A 79 -14.12 -2.94 2.62
N ALA A 80 -14.48 -4.21 2.43
CA ALA A 80 -14.38 -5.23 3.47
C ALA A 80 -12.95 -5.65 3.77
N LEU A 81 -12.07 -5.71 2.76
CA LEU A 81 -10.67 -6.14 2.92
C LEU A 81 -9.73 -5.03 3.40
N ALA A 82 -10.01 -3.78 3.01
CA ALA A 82 -9.20 -2.61 3.35
C ALA A 82 -8.88 -2.47 4.85
N PRO A 83 -9.86 -2.56 5.79
CA PRO A 83 -9.57 -2.42 7.22
C PRO A 83 -8.66 -3.53 7.74
N PHE A 84 -8.74 -4.75 7.17
CA PHE A 84 -7.87 -5.85 7.57
C PHE A 84 -6.40 -5.58 7.21
N ALA A 85 -6.15 -5.11 5.99
CA ALA A 85 -4.81 -4.73 5.55
C ALA A 85 -4.24 -3.57 6.38
N TYR A 86 -5.07 -2.55 6.67
CA TYR A 86 -4.67 -1.41 7.49
C TYR A 86 -4.34 -1.81 8.93
N ASN A 87 -5.17 -2.66 9.55
CA ASN A 87 -4.94 -3.16 10.90
C ASN A 87 -3.65 -3.98 11.01
N LEU A 88 -3.31 -4.75 9.99
CA LEU A 88 -2.04 -5.48 9.95
C LEU A 88 -0.83 -4.52 9.94
N LEU A 89 -0.87 -3.49 9.10
CA LEU A 89 0.18 -2.46 9.02
C LEU A 89 0.33 -1.71 10.36
N ALA A 90 -0.79 -1.22 10.90
CA ALA A 90 -0.80 -0.54 12.20
C ALA A 90 -0.26 -1.44 13.32
N GLY A 91 -0.55 -2.75 13.27
CA GLY A 91 0.00 -3.72 14.21
C GLY A 91 1.53 -3.85 14.17
N TYR A 92 2.15 -3.67 13.00
CA TYR A 92 3.62 -3.65 12.91
C TYR A 92 4.21 -2.39 13.48
N GLU A 93 3.60 -1.23 13.23
CA GLU A 93 4.05 0.04 13.81
C GLU A 93 3.98 0.00 15.33
N ILE A 94 2.88 -0.51 15.89
CA ILE A 94 2.73 -0.67 17.34
C ILE A 94 3.84 -1.55 17.92
N ARG A 95 4.13 -2.69 17.30
CA ARG A 95 5.21 -3.58 17.77
C ARG A 95 6.58 -2.92 17.67
N ALA A 96 6.83 -2.13 16.64
CA ALA A 96 8.08 -1.40 16.49
C ALA A 96 8.23 -0.34 17.60
N LEU A 97 7.16 0.41 17.88
CA LEU A 97 7.09 1.39 18.96
C LEU A 97 7.27 0.74 20.34
N GLU A 98 6.64 -0.41 20.60
CA GLU A 98 6.81 -1.17 21.84
C GLU A 98 8.26 -1.62 22.03
N ALA A 99 8.91 -2.12 20.99
CA ALA A 99 10.31 -2.52 21.04
C ALA A 99 11.25 -1.33 21.29
N GLU A 100 10.96 -0.17 20.69
CA GLU A 100 11.73 1.05 20.91
C GLU A 100 11.55 1.60 22.32
N LEU A 101 10.33 1.58 22.86
CA LEU A 101 10.06 1.96 24.25
C LEU A 101 10.82 1.09 25.25
N GLU A 102 10.84 -0.23 25.03
CA GLU A 102 11.54 -1.14 25.93
C GLU A 102 13.06 -0.89 25.89
N ARG A 103 13.61 -0.69 24.70
CA ARG A 103 15.02 -0.31 24.54
C ARG A 103 15.35 1.00 25.26
N LEU A 104 14.52 2.03 25.12
CA LEU A 104 14.74 3.31 25.78
C LEU A 104 14.68 3.19 27.31
N ARG A 105 13.83 2.32 27.85
CA ARG A 105 13.78 2.04 29.29
C ARG A 105 15.03 1.35 29.79
N GLU A 106 15.55 0.38 29.05
CA GLU A 106 16.82 -0.28 29.38
C GLU A 106 17.98 0.73 29.36
N GLU A 107 18.04 1.59 28.34
CA GLU A 107 19.03 2.66 28.23
C GLU A 107 18.92 3.64 29.41
N GLN A 108 17.70 4.05 29.78
CA GLN A 108 17.46 4.92 30.94
C GLN A 108 17.93 4.26 32.25
N ALA A 109 17.54 3.01 32.51
CA ALA A 109 17.94 2.30 33.71
C ALA A 109 19.46 2.13 33.82
N LEU A 110 20.12 1.92 32.68
CA LEU A 110 21.58 1.84 32.62
C LEU A 110 22.24 3.19 32.93
N LEU A 111 21.71 4.29 32.39
CA LEU A 111 22.19 5.64 32.66
C LEU A 111 21.97 6.04 34.12
N GLU A 112 20.80 5.76 34.70
CA GLU A 112 20.51 6.01 36.11
C GLU A 112 21.47 5.25 37.02
N LYS A 113 21.80 4.00 36.68
CA LYS A 113 22.81 3.24 37.39
C LYS A 113 24.18 3.91 37.31
N GLN A 114 24.63 4.30 36.11
CA GLN A 114 25.91 4.99 35.93
C GLN A 114 25.97 6.32 36.68
N GLU A 115 24.88 7.08 36.67
CA GLU A 115 24.76 8.32 37.43
C GLU A 115 24.89 8.04 38.93
N SER A 116 24.21 7.02 39.45
CA SER A 116 24.31 6.64 40.87
C SER A 116 25.73 6.21 41.28
N GLU A 117 26.46 5.52 40.39
CA GLU A 117 27.85 5.13 40.62
C GLU A 117 28.79 6.36 40.62
N LEU A 118 28.53 7.32 39.73
CA LEU A 118 29.29 8.57 39.62
C LEU A 118 29.02 9.51 40.81
N LEU A 119 27.77 9.64 41.23
CA LEU A 119 27.32 10.45 42.37
C LEU A 119 27.50 9.74 43.71
N SER A 120 28.09 8.55 43.73
CA SER A 120 28.34 7.83 44.98
C SER A 120 29.22 8.68 45.91
N PRO A 121 28.87 8.80 47.21
CA PRO A 121 29.55 9.70 48.14
C PRO A 121 31.04 9.35 48.30
N ALA A 122 31.38 8.06 48.22
CA ALA A 122 32.77 7.60 48.25
C ALA A 122 33.59 8.11 47.05
N ARG A 123 32.98 8.17 45.85
CA ARG A 123 33.64 8.67 44.65
C ARG A 123 33.72 10.18 44.63
N LEU A 124 32.69 10.86 45.12
CA LEU A 124 32.71 12.32 45.32
C LEU A 124 33.79 12.73 46.33
N ALA A 125 33.95 11.99 47.43
CA ALA A 125 35.03 12.22 48.40
C ALA A 125 36.42 12.02 47.78
N ALA A 126 36.62 10.94 47.01
CA ALA A 126 37.89 10.70 46.31
C ALA A 126 38.21 11.81 45.28
N LEU A 127 37.20 12.31 44.57
CA LEU A 127 37.34 13.46 43.66
C LEU A 127 37.60 14.77 44.42
N ALA A 128 36.99 14.97 45.59
CA ALA A 128 37.22 16.11 46.45
C ALA A 128 38.68 16.17 46.93
N GLU A 129 39.23 15.02 47.33
CA GLU A 129 40.64 14.88 47.73
C GLU A 129 41.60 15.18 46.56
N LEU A 130 41.35 14.61 45.38
CA LEU A 130 42.16 14.87 44.17
C LEU A 130 42.14 16.34 43.75
N GLY A 131 40.97 16.99 43.82
CA GLY A 131 40.79 18.39 43.45
C GLY A 131 41.22 19.38 44.53
N ARG A 132 41.64 18.92 45.71
CA ARG A 132 41.88 19.75 46.91
C ARG A 132 40.67 20.65 47.22
N TYR A 133 39.47 20.13 47.00
CA TYR A 133 38.24 20.78 47.41
C TYR A 133 38.14 20.64 48.94
N LEU A 134 38.63 21.65 49.65
CA LEU A 134 38.50 21.76 51.10
C LEU A 134 37.06 22.15 51.42
N ASP A 135 36.44 21.48 52.40
CA ASP A 135 35.18 21.96 52.96
C ASP A 135 35.41 23.38 53.47
N PRO A 136 34.62 24.38 53.01
CA PRO A 136 34.81 25.75 53.40
C PRO A 136 34.59 25.88 54.91
N GLU A 137 35.51 26.57 55.59
CA GLU A 137 35.34 26.92 57.00
C GLU A 137 34.02 27.71 57.13
N PRO A 138 33.18 27.47 58.16
CA PRO A 138 31.82 28.01 58.25
C PRO A 138 31.72 29.55 58.15
N ALA A 139 32.83 30.26 58.34
CA ALA A 139 32.93 31.71 58.12
C ALA A 139 32.89 32.16 56.64
N HIS A 140 33.09 31.26 55.67
CA HIS A 140 33.06 31.54 54.24
C HIS A 140 31.71 31.22 53.57
N LEU A 141 30.75 30.68 54.33
CA LEU A 141 29.39 30.47 53.86
C LEU A 141 28.62 31.79 53.97
N VAL A 142 28.27 32.39 52.84
CA VAL A 142 27.31 33.50 52.81
C VAL A 142 25.91 32.88 52.79
N PRO A 143 25.14 32.92 53.89
CA PRO A 143 23.76 32.46 53.86
C PRO A 143 22.98 33.36 52.90
N LEU A 144 22.40 32.77 51.86
CA LEU A 144 21.43 33.45 51.02
C LEU A 144 20.25 33.85 51.91
N ALA A 145 19.92 35.14 51.94
CA ALA A 145 18.73 35.61 52.63
C ALA A 145 17.50 34.82 52.12
N PRO A 146 16.56 34.43 53.00
CA PRO A 146 15.39 33.67 52.58
C PRO A 146 14.68 34.44 51.47
N ALA A 147 14.55 33.81 50.31
CA ALA A 147 13.88 34.41 49.18
C ALA A 147 12.41 34.69 49.55
N PRO A 148 11.85 35.86 49.20
CA PRO A 148 10.43 36.09 49.35
C PRO A 148 9.65 35.07 48.51
N ASP A 149 8.55 34.56 49.07
CA ASP A 149 7.65 33.61 48.41
C ASP A 149 7.34 34.08 46.97
N GLY A 150 7.84 33.34 45.97
CA GLY A 150 7.53 33.56 44.55
C GLY A 150 8.64 34.18 43.68
N ALA A 151 9.82 34.50 44.22
CA ALA A 151 10.93 35.00 43.40
C ALA A 151 11.72 33.84 42.77
N VAL A 152 11.38 33.48 41.53
CA VAL A 152 12.15 32.52 40.72
C VAL A 152 13.22 33.28 39.94
N ALA A 153 14.47 32.83 39.99
CA ALA A 153 15.56 33.40 39.19
C ALA A 153 15.30 33.15 37.70
N MET A 154 14.93 34.19 36.95
CA MET A 154 14.85 34.13 35.50
C MET A 154 16.25 34.32 34.91
N ASN A 155 16.78 33.29 34.27
CA ASN A 155 17.96 33.41 33.41
C ASN A 155 17.53 34.08 32.09
N ARG A 156 18.17 35.19 31.72
CA ARG A 156 17.91 35.91 30.48
C ARG A 156 18.99 35.59 29.46
#